data_AF-A0A8J6LJ82-F1
#
_entry.id   AF-A0A8J6LJ82-F1
#
_cell.length_a   1.000
_cell.length_b   1.000
_cell.length_c   1.000
_cell.angle_alpha   90.00
_cell.angle_beta   90.00
_cell.angle_gamma   90.00
#
_symmetry.space_group_name_H-M   'P 1'
#
loop_
_entity.id
_entity.type
_entity.pdbx_description
1 polymer ?
#
loop_
_entity_poly.entity_id
_entity_poly.type
_entity_poly.pdbx_seq_one_letter_code
_entity_poly.pdbx_strand_id
1 'polypeptide(L)'
;MTQEVVQIGRKQAEAFENYIPRSVSTISLDINKMSEFCKKTGSLLIICNVSQHWNETIRQLNLHVMELDQYLEPEKEEELSKVDALLTSNKWPQVRFDEICEKTKKNVHLLQVFNDNSCTSVLSKEKNFSLEMMKSEGARVDEKEIFTYLDLPLNVICSPPGMGKSTLVSRLTSICPSSYWSVRVNLINHKAVFKNKCAHDEILHHFFEEEEDPLAVNIRSMLLQNKRMYLFLDGLDEIDSDCIPIALQFIQHISSLGHRVLITSRENLEQKVSHELNIFPIKIEELTEEQQKTYIQERLQDFYQEDEVEHIINKIYKNVDIVNSRHLLGVPLQLFMITENFPNNKNLWTESDQEIFVLTKMFKIFFQGKKKHQYQKLGVHEHLDQLGFDIDLYLEQYELLALKSCLDTMTFDKLKISLGRSQKFLEKLKIGDPIGIVSRVTDDNQAIFNHQTYAEYFACAWMKNNLAKVSLLQDDLFTKKNQNLRLIFDVMMAENSALHLAVIYRDTDLVSKHLDKSEVKDEEK
;
A
#
# COMPACT_ATOMS: atom_id res chain seq x y z
N MET A 1 -6.61 27.52 -0.40
CA MET A 1 -6.35 26.16 -0.91
C MET A 1 -6.74 26.15 -2.36
N THR A 2 -5.81 25.89 -3.28
CA THR A 2 -6.18 25.40 -4.62
C THR A 2 -6.25 23.89 -4.47
N GLN A 3 -7.45 23.36 -4.18
CA GLN A 3 -7.69 21.93 -4.34
C GLN A 3 -7.42 21.59 -5.82
N GLU A 4 -6.78 20.45 -6.09
CA GLU A 4 -6.61 19.99 -7.47
C GLU A 4 -8.00 19.73 -8.06
N VAL A 5 -8.49 20.66 -8.87
CA VAL A 5 -9.77 20.55 -9.57
C VAL A 5 -9.73 19.29 -10.43
N VAL A 6 -10.64 18.35 -10.17
CA VAL A 6 -10.80 17.11 -10.94
C VAL A 6 -11.46 17.45 -12.29
N GLN A 7 -10.67 17.95 -13.24
CA GLN A 7 -11.17 18.29 -14.58
C GLN A 7 -11.38 17.04 -15.43
N ILE A 8 -12.58 16.89 -15.99
CA ILE A 8 -12.90 15.80 -16.92
C ILE A 8 -12.08 15.96 -18.21
N GLY A 9 -11.31 14.93 -18.58
CA GLY A 9 -10.64 14.84 -19.88
C GLY A 9 -9.24 15.48 -19.97
N ARG A 10 -8.69 16.05 -18.90
CA ARG A 10 -7.25 16.36 -18.88
C ARG A 10 -6.45 15.07 -18.68
N LYS A 11 -5.48 14.81 -19.56
CA LYS A 11 -4.41 13.85 -19.25
C LYS A 11 -3.77 14.29 -17.92
N GLN A 12 -3.93 13.48 -16.88
CA GLN A 12 -3.09 13.62 -15.70
C GLN A 12 -1.63 13.49 -16.13
N ALA A 13 -0.73 14.18 -15.42
CA ALA A 13 0.70 14.25 -15.72
C ALA A 13 1.24 12.91 -16.21
N GLU A 14 2.03 12.94 -17.28
CA GLU A 14 2.68 11.77 -17.86
C GLU A 14 3.30 10.93 -16.74
N ALA A 15 3.18 9.61 -16.85
CA ALA A 15 3.80 8.70 -15.91
C ALA A 15 5.26 9.13 -15.72
N PHE A 16 5.75 9.13 -14.47
CA PHE A 16 7.13 9.49 -14.15
C PHE A 16 8.06 8.84 -15.19
N GLU A 17 8.99 9.62 -15.77
CA GLU A 17 9.86 9.16 -16.89
C GLU A 17 10.58 7.83 -16.59
N ASN A 18 10.72 7.47 -15.31
CA ASN A 18 11.36 6.26 -14.80
C ASN A 18 10.37 5.31 -14.06
N TYR A 19 9.12 5.23 -14.50
CA TYR A 19 8.14 4.32 -13.89
C TYR A 19 8.34 2.88 -14.37
N ILE A 20 8.48 1.96 -13.41
CA ILE A 20 8.56 0.53 -13.70
C ILE A 20 7.19 -0.12 -13.54
N PRO A 21 6.70 -0.82 -14.58
CA PRO A 21 5.48 -1.61 -14.50
C PRO A 21 5.47 -2.55 -13.31
N ARG A 22 4.37 -2.52 -12.54
CA ARG A 22 4.23 -3.34 -11.34
C ARG A 22 3.53 -4.65 -11.67
N SER A 23 3.92 -5.69 -10.94
CA SER A 23 3.10 -6.88 -10.80
C SER A 23 2.35 -6.82 -9.47
N VAL A 24 1.12 -7.30 -9.48
CA VAL A 24 0.31 -7.50 -8.29
C VAL A 24 -0.02 -8.97 -8.14
N SER A 25 -0.07 -9.47 -6.92
CA SER A 25 -0.58 -10.81 -6.61
C SER A 25 -1.95 -10.71 -5.96
N THR A 26 -2.85 -11.57 -6.41
CA THR A 26 -4.16 -11.74 -5.78
C THR A 26 -4.10 -12.93 -4.84
N ILE A 27 -4.92 -12.94 -3.79
CA ILE A 27 -5.19 -14.20 -3.11
C ILE A 27 -6.16 -14.98 -3.99
N SER A 28 -5.73 -16.16 -4.40
CA SER A 28 -6.59 -17.08 -5.14
C SER A 28 -7.13 -18.16 -4.19
N LEU A 29 -8.20 -18.80 -4.64
CA LEU A 29 -8.82 -19.94 -3.97
C LEU A 29 -8.52 -21.18 -4.80
N ASP A 30 -7.80 -22.12 -4.20
CA ASP A 30 -7.39 -23.39 -4.80
C ASP A 30 -8.61 -24.28 -5.02
N ILE A 31 -8.87 -24.60 -6.30
CA ILE A 31 -10.01 -25.42 -6.69
C ILE A 31 -9.96 -26.80 -6.03
N ASN A 32 -8.76 -27.36 -5.82
CA ASN A 32 -8.60 -28.71 -5.26
C ASN A 32 -9.08 -28.80 -3.81
N LYS A 33 -9.17 -27.65 -3.12
CA LYS A 33 -9.64 -27.55 -1.74
C LYS A 33 -11.16 -27.34 -1.63
N MET A 34 -11.87 -27.12 -2.75
CA MET A 34 -13.33 -26.87 -2.75
C MET A 34 -14.14 -28.02 -2.15
N SER A 35 -13.81 -29.26 -2.52
CA SER A 35 -14.54 -30.46 -2.02
C SER A 35 -14.44 -30.59 -0.51
N GLU A 36 -13.24 -30.43 0.04
CA GLU A 36 -13.02 -30.45 1.48
C GLU A 36 -13.75 -29.29 2.18
N PHE A 37 -13.65 -28.09 1.60
CA PHE A 37 -14.33 -26.91 2.11
C PHE A 37 -15.85 -27.09 2.20
N CYS A 38 -16.52 -27.48 1.12
CA CYS A 38 -17.98 -27.67 1.11
C CYS A 38 -18.41 -28.75 2.11
N LYS A 39 -17.67 -29.87 2.19
CA LYS A 39 -17.95 -30.95 3.15
C LYS A 39 -17.82 -30.51 4.60
N LYS A 40 -16.80 -29.70 4.91
CA LYS A 40 -16.50 -29.24 6.27
C LYS A 40 -17.45 -28.15 6.74
N THR A 41 -17.85 -27.25 5.84
CA THR A 41 -18.62 -26.05 6.18
C THR A 41 -20.11 -26.16 5.87
N GLY A 42 -20.49 -27.08 4.97
CA GLY A 42 -21.85 -27.14 4.43
C GLY A 42 -22.21 -25.94 3.54
N SER A 43 -21.22 -25.16 3.09
CA SER A 43 -21.42 -24.00 2.23
C SER A 43 -21.83 -24.38 0.80
N LEU A 44 -22.50 -23.44 0.13
CA LEU A 44 -22.83 -23.47 -1.29
C LEU A 44 -21.90 -22.53 -2.06
N LEU A 45 -21.25 -23.03 -3.11
CA LEU A 45 -20.44 -22.22 -4.01
C LEU A 45 -21.23 -21.84 -5.25
N ILE A 46 -21.20 -20.59 -5.68
CA ILE A 46 -21.65 -20.14 -7.00
C ILE A 46 -20.39 -19.78 -7.78
N ILE A 47 -20.11 -20.48 -8.87
CA ILE A 47 -18.88 -20.32 -9.66
C ILE A 47 -19.26 -19.77 -11.03
N CYS A 48 -18.76 -18.57 -11.33
CA CYS A 48 -19.08 -17.82 -12.54
C CYS A 48 -17.94 -17.84 -13.55
N ASN A 49 -18.29 -17.56 -14.82
CA ASN A 49 -17.39 -17.61 -15.98
C ASN A 49 -16.76 -18.99 -16.18
N VAL A 50 -17.53 -20.04 -15.92
CA VAL A 50 -17.08 -21.43 -16.05
C VAL A 50 -16.96 -21.80 -17.52
N SER A 51 -15.75 -22.18 -17.95
CA SER A 51 -15.52 -22.81 -19.25
C SER A 51 -15.91 -24.30 -19.22
N GLN A 52 -16.00 -24.94 -20.39
CA GLN A 52 -16.26 -26.38 -20.46
C GLN A 52 -15.21 -27.19 -19.67
N HIS A 53 -13.93 -26.81 -19.78
CA HIS A 53 -12.84 -27.43 -19.02
C HIS A 53 -13.07 -27.34 -17.51
N TRP A 54 -13.45 -26.15 -17.01
CA TRP A 54 -13.75 -25.96 -15.60
C TRP A 54 -14.92 -26.80 -15.10
N ASN A 55 -15.96 -26.97 -15.92
CA ASN A 55 -17.09 -27.84 -15.58
C ASN A 55 -16.64 -29.29 -15.37
N GLU A 56 -15.76 -29.78 -16.24
CA GLU A 56 -15.15 -31.12 -16.11
C GLU A 56 -14.28 -31.22 -14.85
N THR A 57 -13.43 -30.23 -14.58
CA THR A 57 -12.56 -30.20 -13.39
C THR A 57 -13.38 -30.21 -12.09
N ILE A 58 -14.42 -29.39 -11.98
CA ILE A 58 -15.26 -29.34 -10.77
C ILE A 58 -15.99 -30.68 -10.56
N ARG A 59 -16.50 -31.30 -11.63
CA ARG A 59 -17.17 -32.61 -11.54
C ARG A 59 -16.23 -33.72 -11.06
N GLN A 60 -14.93 -33.63 -11.33
CA GLN A 60 -13.93 -34.57 -10.82
C GLN A 60 -13.66 -34.42 -9.32
N LEU A 61 -14.03 -33.29 -8.69
CA LEU A 61 -13.84 -33.03 -7.26
C LEU A 61 -14.88 -33.72 -6.35
N ASN A 62 -15.75 -34.58 -6.91
CA ASN A 62 -16.85 -35.24 -6.19
C ASN A 62 -17.79 -34.24 -5.47
N LEU A 63 -18.04 -33.08 -6.10
CA LEU A 63 -19.02 -32.10 -5.67
C LEU A 63 -20.38 -32.40 -6.32
N HIS A 64 -21.48 -32.17 -5.60
CA HIS A 64 -22.80 -32.19 -6.22
C HIS A 64 -23.03 -30.87 -6.96
N VAL A 65 -22.82 -30.90 -8.27
CA VAL A 65 -22.87 -29.73 -9.15
C VAL A 65 -24.23 -29.62 -9.84
N MET A 66 -24.78 -28.41 -9.90
CA MET A 66 -25.97 -28.10 -10.68
C MET A 66 -25.75 -26.87 -11.55
N GLU A 67 -26.36 -26.84 -12.74
CA GLU A 67 -26.40 -25.60 -13.53
C GLU A 67 -27.37 -24.62 -12.88
N LEU A 68 -26.97 -23.37 -12.85
CA LEU A 68 -27.66 -22.34 -12.09
C LEU A 68 -29.09 -22.08 -12.56
N ASP A 69 -29.35 -22.15 -13.87
CA ASP A 69 -30.69 -21.99 -14.43
C ASP A 69 -31.65 -23.09 -13.95
N GLN A 70 -31.12 -24.30 -13.71
CA GLN A 70 -31.90 -25.44 -13.16
C GLN A 70 -32.19 -25.26 -11.67
N TYR A 71 -31.32 -24.58 -10.93
CA TYR A 71 -31.48 -24.32 -9.49
C TYR A 71 -32.63 -23.35 -9.19
N LEU A 72 -32.95 -22.47 -10.13
CA LEU A 72 -34.01 -21.47 -9.96
C LEU A 72 -35.42 -22.00 -10.24
N GLU A 73 -35.54 -23.24 -10.74
CA GLU A 73 -36.84 -23.89 -10.98
C GLU A 73 -37.56 -24.23 -9.65
N PRO A 74 -38.85 -23.89 -9.49
CA PRO A 74 -39.58 -24.04 -8.23
C PRO A 74 -39.71 -25.49 -7.73
N GLU A 75 -39.63 -26.47 -8.63
CA GLU A 75 -40.03 -27.86 -8.36
C GLU A 75 -38.94 -28.71 -7.69
N LYS A 76 -37.77 -28.14 -7.37
CA LYS A 76 -36.57 -28.91 -6.96
C LYS A 76 -36.08 -28.68 -5.52
N GLU A 77 -36.88 -28.09 -4.63
CA GLU A 77 -36.45 -27.69 -3.27
C GLU A 77 -35.68 -28.77 -2.47
N GLU A 78 -36.10 -30.04 -2.50
CA GLU A 78 -35.40 -31.12 -1.79
C GLU A 78 -33.99 -31.40 -2.35
N GLU A 79 -33.81 -31.29 -3.67
CA GLU A 79 -32.52 -31.49 -4.34
C GLU A 79 -31.55 -30.35 -4.02
N LEU A 80 -32.05 -29.13 -3.83
CA LEU A 80 -31.22 -27.94 -3.54
C LEU A 80 -30.39 -28.10 -2.26
N SER A 81 -30.88 -28.88 -1.29
CA SER A 81 -30.17 -29.14 -0.04
C SER A 81 -28.86 -29.91 -0.23
N LYS A 82 -28.76 -30.70 -1.30
CA LYS A 82 -27.60 -31.55 -1.61
C LYS A 82 -26.58 -30.88 -2.50
N VAL A 83 -26.94 -29.77 -3.16
CA VAL A 83 -26.04 -29.06 -4.09
C VAL A 83 -24.91 -28.39 -3.32
N ASP A 84 -23.67 -28.65 -3.75
CA ASP A 84 -22.45 -28.04 -3.20
C ASP A 84 -21.97 -26.87 -4.06
N ALA A 85 -22.20 -26.93 -5.37
CA ALA A 85 -21.76 -25.91 -6.32
C ALA A 85 -22.78 -25.65 -7.44
N LEU A 86 -22.96 -24.37 -7.76
CA LEU A 86 -23.74 -23.85 -8.88
C LEU A 86 -22.81 -23.27 -9.93
N LEU A 87 -22.95 -23.69 -11.18
CA LEU A 87 -22.10 -23.21 -12.27
C LEU A 87 -22.87 -22.31 -13.23
N THR A 88 -22.21 -21.25 -13.69
CA THR A 88 -22.70 -20.40 -14.76
C THR A 88 -21.56 -19.88 -15.63
N SER A 89 -21.82 -19.75 -16.94
CA SER A 89 -20.90 -19.14 -17.89
C SER A 89 -20.94 -17.61 -17.87
N ASN A 90 -21.93 -17.01 -17.21
CA ASN A 90 -22.20 -15.57 -17.27
C ASN A 90 -21.68 -14.84 -16.02
N LYS A 91 -21.43 -13.53 -16.15
CA LYS A 91 -21.23 -12.64 -15.00
C LYS A 91 -22.52 -12.56 -14.19
N TRP A 92 -22.38 -12.47 -12.86
CA TRP A 92 -23.50 -12.61 -11.95
C TRP A 92 -23.95 -11.27 -11.34
N PRO A 93 -25.23 -10.87 -11.49
CA PRO A 93 -25.78 -9.71 -10.79
C PRO A 93 -25.97 -9.96 -9.29
N GLN A 94 -25.72 -8.94 -8.46
CA GLN A 94 -25.94 -8.98 -7.00
C GLN A 94 -27.35 -9.48 -6.63
N VAL A 95 -28.38 -8.98 -7.31
CA VAL A 95 -29.80 -9.32 -7.03
C VAL A 95 -30.03 -10.83 -7.04
N ARG A 96 -29.39 -11.55 -7.98
CA ARG A 96 -29.54 -13.00 -8.10
C ARG A 96 -28.77 -13.76 -7.03
N PHE A 97 -27.66 -13.21 -6.55
CA PHE A 97 -26.93 -13.76 -5.41
C PHE A 97 -27.79 -13.68 -4.15
N ASP A 98 -28.46 -12.55 -3.93
CA ASP A 98 -29.35 -12.33 -2.80
C ASP A 98 -30.55 -13.29 -2.84
N GLU A 99 -31.17 -13.48 -4.02
CA GLU A 99 -32.25 -14.46 -4.23
C GLU A 99 -31.86 -15.89 -3.77
N ILE A 100 -30.63 -16.33 -4.09
CA ILE A 100 -30.14 -17.66 -3.69
C ILE A 100 -29.88 -17.70 -2.20
N CYS A 101 -29.29 -16.64 -1.65
CA CYS A 101 -29.06 -16.52 -0.21
C CYS A 101 -30.35 -16.60 0.61
N GLU A 102 -31.47 -16.11 0.08
CA GLU A 102 -32.79 -16.21 0.72
C GLU A 102 -33.40 -17.61 0.59
N LYS A 103 -33.24 -18.27 -0.57
CA LYS A 103 -33.76 -19.62 -0.82
C LYS A 103 -33.03 -20.72 -0.04
N THR A 104 -31.77 -20.50 0.33
CA THR A 104 -30.96 -21.51 1.02
C THR A 104 -30.60 -21.12 2.45
N LYS A 105 -30.60 -22.14 3.33
CA LYS A 105 -30.05 -22.03 4.68
C LYS A 105 -28.53 -22.13 4.72
N LYS A 106 -27.89 -22.53 3.61
CA LYS A 106 -26.43 -22.63 3.51
C LYS A 106 -25.78 -21.24 3.51
N ASN A 107 -24.53 -21.19 3.92
CA ASN A 107 -23.68 -20.05 3.64
C ASN A 107 -23.30 -20.07 2.15
N VAL A 108 -23.43 -18.94 1.45
CA VAL A 108 -23.26 -18.85 0.01
C VAL A 108 -22.02 -18.01 -0.31
N HIS A 109 -21.19 -18.50 -1.22
CA HIS A 109 -20.00 -17.81 -1.71
C HIS A 109 -20.08 -17.68 -3.24
N LEU A 110 -19.98 -16.46 -3.75
CA LEU A 110 -19.83 -16.18 -5.17
C LEU A 110 -18.34 -16.11 -5.51
N LEU A 111 -17.91 -17.00 -6.40
CA LEU A 111 -16.55 -17.15 -6.87
C LEU A 111 -16.50 -16.87 -8.38
N GLN A 112 -15.42 -16.23 -8.82
CA GLN A 112 -15.14 -16.00 -10.24
C GLN A 112 -13.92 -16.83 -10.64
N VAL A 113 -14.04 -17.59 -11.72
CA VAL A 113 -12.90 -18.30 -12.32
C VAL A 113 -11.82 -17.30 -12.69
N PHE A 114 -10.58 -17.57 -12.26
CA PHE A 114 -9.44 -16.69 -12.47
C PHE A 114 -8.45 -17.26 -13.50
N ASN A 115 -8.10 -18.54 -13.37
CA ASN A 115 -7.30 -19.30 -14.33
C ASN A 115 -7.74 -20.76 -14.33
N ASP A 116 -6.99 -21.71 -14.89
CA ASP A 116 -7.42 -23.12 -14.96
C ASP A 116 -7.56 -23.82 -13.60
N ASN A 117 -6.87 -23.34 -12.57
CA ASN A 117 -6.77 -24.04 -11.28
C ASN A 117 -7.20 -23.19 -10.07
N SER A 118 -7.68 -21.97 -10.30
CA SER A 118 -8.01 -21.07 -9.20
C SER A 118 -9.15 -20.12 -9.51
N CYS A 119 -9.76 -19.63 -8.44
CA CYS A 119 -10.85 -18.65 -8.49
C CYS A 119 -10.60 -17.52 -7.48
N THR A 120 -11.33 -16.42 -7.63
CA THR A 120 -11.34 -15.29 -6.69
C THR A 120 -12.70 -15.17 -6.02
N SER A 121 -12.73 -14.72 -4.77
CA SER A 121 -13.99 -14.41 -4.08
C SER A 121 -14.53 -13.07 -4.56
N VAL A 122 -15.80 -13.06 -4.99
CA VAL A 122 -16.51 -11.86 -5.43
C VAL A 122 -17.41 -11.36 -4.30
N LEU A 123 -18.23 -12.26 -3.74
CA LEU A 123 -19.18 -11.96 -2.67
C LEU A 123 -19.31 -13.18 -1.74
N SER A 124 -19.69 -12.94 -0.50
CA SER A 124 -20.17 -14.00 0.38
C SER A 124 -21.25 -13.48 1.32
N LYS A 125 -22.21 -14.36 1.64
CA LYS A 125 -23.32 -14.10 2.57
C LYS A 125 -22.81 -13.89 3.99
N GLU A 126 -21.84 -14.71 4.40
CA GLU A 126 -21.10 -14.52 5.64
C GLU A 126 -19.69 -14.02 5.34
N LYS A 127 -18.92 -13.74 6.40
CA LYS A 127 -17.58 -13.20 6.26
C LYS A 127 -16.63 -14.28 5.70
N ASN A 128 -15.69 -13.88 4.85
CA ASN A 128 -14.73 -14.72 4.11
C ASN A 128 -13.79 -15.59 4.97
N PHE A 129 -13.90 -15.58 6.29
CA PHE A 129 -13.08 -16.43 7.17
C PHE A 129 -13.23 -17.92 6.86
N SER A 130 -14.39 -18.35 6.38
CA SER A 130 -14.56 -19.75 5.97
C SER A 130 -13.65 -20.12 4.78
N LEU A 131 -13.37 -19.17 3.88
CA LEU A 131 -12.55 -19.38 2.69
C LEU A 131 -11.04 -19.37 2.98
N GLU A 132 -10.59 -19.07 4.20
CA GLU A 132 -9.16 -19.10 4.59
C GLU A 132 -8.50 -20.45 4.29
N MET A 133 -9.24 -21.57 4.47
CA MET A 133 -8.70 -22.91 4.20
C MET A 133 -8.43 -23.16 2.71
N MET A 134 -9.12 -22.43 1.83
CA MET A 134 -8.95 -22.55 0.38
C MET A 134 -7.86 -21.65 -0.18
N LYS A 135 -7.33 -20.71 0.62
CA LYS A 135 -6.33 -19.76 0.14
C LYS A 135 -5.10 -20.44 -0.45
N SER A 136 -4.65 -19.86 -1.55
CA SER A 136 -3.38 -20.11 -2.21
C SER A 136 -2.78 -18.79 -2.68
N GLU A 137 -1.47 -18.78 -2.91
CA GLU A 137 -0.85 -17.68 -3.66
C GLU A 137 -1.45 -17.64 -5.07
N GLY A 138 -2.03 -16.50 -5.44
CA GLY A 138 -2.58 -16.31 -6.77
C GLY A 138 -1.52 -16.00 -7.80
N ALA A 139 -1.92 -16.01 -9.07
CA ALA A 139 -0.99 -15.65 -10.14
C ALA A 139 -0.60 -14.18 -10.02
N ARG A 140 0.63 -13.90 -10.47
CA ARG A 140 1.09 -12.54 -10.67
C ARG A 140 0.39 -11.97 -11.90
N VAL A 141 -0.18 -10.77 -11.72
CA VAL A 141 -0.87 -10.02 -12.75
C VAL A 141 -0.05 -8.78 -13.07
N ASP A 142 0.26 -8.58 -14.36
CA ASP A 142 0.88 -7.35 -14.83
C ASP A 142 -0.10 -6.18 -14.74
N GLU A 143 0.41 -4.99 -14.43
CA GLU A 143 -0.41 -3.78 -14.32
C GLU A 143 -1.27 -3.48 -15.55
N LYS A 144 -0.81 -3.84 -16.75
CA LYS A 144 -1.54 -3.58 -18.00
C LYS A 144 -2.83 -4.37 -18.07
N GLU A 145 -2.88 -5.47 -17.34
CA GLU A 145 -4.00 -6.39 -17.34
C GLU A 145 -4.88 -6.20 -16.09
N ILE A 146 -4.51 -5.31 -15.16
CA ILE A 146 -5.24 -5.08 -13.91
C ILE A 146 -6.73 -4.83 -14.15
N PHE A 147 -7.13 -4.05 -15.16
CA PHE A 147 -8.57 -3.79 -15.39
C PHE A 147 -9.34 -5.01 -15.91
N THR A 148 -8.65 -5.96 -16.52
CA THR A 148 -9.23 -7.25 -16.95
C THR A 148 -9.36 -8.20 -15.77
N TYR A 149 -8.35 -8.24 -14.89
CA TYR A 149 -8.31 -9.16 -13.75
C TYR A 149 -9.01 -8.65 -12.49
N LEU A 150 -8.93 -7.36 -12.22
CA LEU A 150 -9.60 -6.66 -11.11
C LEU A 150 -10.96 -6.10 -11.55
N ASP A 151 -11.68 -6.85 -12.37
CA ASP A 151 -13.01 -6.50 -12.87
C ASP A 151 -14.11 -6.59 -11.80
N LEU A 152 -13.72 -6.65 -10.52
CA LEU A 152 -14.60 -6.67 -9.37
C LEU A 152 -15.12 -5.25 -9.07
N PRO A 153 -16.35 -5.12 -8.52
CA PRO A 153 -16.88 -3.84 -8.06
C PRO A 153 -16.02 -3.17 -6.98
N LEU A 154 -15.26 -3.96 -6.22
CA LEU A 154 -14.44 -3.49 -5.12
C LEU A 154 -13.11 -4.26 -5.07
N ASN A 155 -12.00 -3.52 -5.05
CA ASN A 155 -10.66 -4.05 -4.92
C ASN A 155 -9.91 -3.34 -3.80
N VAL A 156 -9.05 -4.07 -3.10
CA VAL A 156 -8.19 -3.53 -2.04
C VAL A 156 -6.76 -3.86 -2.36
N ILE A 157 -5.87 -2.88 -2.34
CA ILE A 157 -4.43 -3.08 -2.41
C ILE A 157 -3.83 -2.82 -1.02
N CYS A 158 -3.32 -3.87 -0.39
CA CYS A 158 -2.58 -3.78 0.86
C CYS A 158 -1.11 -4.11 0.59
N SER A 159 -0.21 -3.20 0.94
CA SER A 159 1.22 -3.47 0.85
C SER A 159 2.03 -2.63 1.82
N PRO A 160 3.28 -3.03 2.12
CA PRO A 160 4.18 -2.25 2.96
C PRO A 160 4.36 -0.80 2.48
N PRO A 161 4.79 0.12 3.37
CA PRO A 161 5.14 1.48 2.97
C PRO A 161 6.25 1.50 1.92
N GLY A 162 6.21 2.46 1.00
CA GLY A 162 7.24 2.60 -0.04
C GLY A 162 7.13 1.63 -1.23
N MET A 163 6.16 0.70 -1.21
CA MET A 163 5.89 -0.25 -2.31
C MET A 163 5.30 0.38 -3.58
N GLY A 164 5.07 1.70 -3.59
CA GLY A 164 4.55 2.41 -4.76
C GLY A 164 3.04 2.33 -4.96
N LYS A 165 2.24 2.15 -3.89
CA LYS A 165 0.76 2.16 -3.94
C LYS A 165 0.20 3.38 -4.66
N SER A 166 0.60 4.58 -4.21
CA SER A 166 0.15 5.84 -4.81
C SER A 166 0.60 5.99 -6.26
N THR A 167 1.82 5.54 -6.58
CA THR A 167 2.34 5.55 -7.96
C THR A 167 1.54 4.61 -8.86
N LEU A 168 1.25 3.39 -8.39
CA LEU A 168 0.40 2.43 -9.09
C LEU A 168 -1.01 3.00 -9.29
N VAL A 169 -1.63 3.61 -8.29
CA VAL A 169 -2.94 4.27 -8.43
C VAL A 169 -2.89 5.38 -9.47
N SER A 170 -1.83 6.19 -9.47
CA SER A 170 -1.63 7.25 -10.48
C SER A 170 -1.57 6.65 -11.88
N ARG A 171 -0.81 5.56 -12.02
CA ARG A 171 -0.68 4.83 -13.29
C ARG A 171 -2.02 4.25 -13.73
N LEU A 172 -2.73 3.54 -12.86
CA LEU A 172 -4.06 2.97 -13.14
C LEU A 172 -5.06 4.06 -13.55
N THR A 173 -5.04 5.21 -12.88
CA THR A 173 -5.88 6.35 -13.24
C THR A 173 -5.61 6.81 -14.68
N SER A 174 -4.33 6.83 -15.10
CA SER A 174 -3.90 7.24 -16.45
C SER A 174 -4.23 6.24 -17.56
N ILE A 175 -4.29 4.94 -17.24
CA ILE A 175 -4.60 3.85 -18.19
C ILE A 175 -6.04 3.33 -18.05
N CYS A 176 -6.87 4.00 -17.25
CA CYS A 176 -8.28 3.66 -17.08
C CYS A 176 -8.98 3.68 -18.45
N PRO A 177 -9.85 2.69 -18.77
CA PRO A 177 -10.54 2.66 -20.05
C PRO A 177 -11.32 3.96 -20.28
N SER A 178 -11.25 4.50 -21.49
CA SER A 178 -11.89 5.79 -21.85
C SER A 178 -13.42 5.79 -21.74
N SER A 179 -14.03 4.61 -21.61
CA SER A 179 -15.45 4.44 -21.33
C SER A 179 -15.84 4.68 -19.88
N TYR A 180 -14.87 4.87 -18.98
CA TYR A 180 -15.06 5.13 -17.55
C TYR A 180 -14.53 6.51 -17.17
N TRP A 181 -15.20 7.12 -16.19
CA TRP A 181 -14.64 8.25 -15.46
C TRP A 181 -13.77 7.74 -14.31
N SER A 182 -12.47 8.08 -14.32
CA SER A 182 -11.57 7.80 -13.21
C SER A 182 -11.49 9.01 -12.26
N VAL A 183 -11.74 8.76 -10.98
CA VAL A 183 -11.63 9.76 -9.91
C VAL A 183 -10.61 9.25 -8.89
N ARG A 184 -9.55 10.02 -8.67
CA ARG A 184 -8.54 9.71 -7.65
C ARG A 184 -8.73 10.64 -6.46
N VAL A 185 -8.82 10.06 -5.27
CA VAL A 185 -8.98 10.78 -4.01
C VAL A 185 -7.87 10.36 -3.07
N ASN A 186 -7.09 11.32 -2.58
CA ASN A 186 -6.15 11.07 -1.48
C ASN A 186 -6.88 11.29 -0.14
N LEU A 187 -7.16 10.21 0.59
CA LEU A 187 -8.05 10.23 1.76
C LEU A 187 -7.55 11.16 2.87
N ILE A 188 -6.24 11.34 3.02
CA ILE A 188 -5.67 12.26 4.02
C ILE A 188 -6.12 13.71 3.80
N ASN A 189 -6.39 14.09 2.55
CA ASN A 189 -6.84 15.44 2.18
C ASN A 189 -8.30 15.68 2.56
N HIS A 190 -9.09 14.62 2.74
CA HIS A 190 -10.54 14.68 2.95
C HIS A 190 -10.96 14.09 4.30
N LYS A 191 -10.02 13.94 5.26
CA LYS A 191 -10.29 13.38 6.61
C LYS A 191 -11.45 14.09 7.33
N ALA A 192 -11.64 15.38 7.08
CA ALA A 192 -12.69 16.19 7.71
C ALA A 192 -14.11 15.71 7.39
N VAL A 193 -14.36 15.25 6.15
CA VAL A 193 -15.69 14.80 5.74
C VAL A 193 -16.09 13.52 6.47
N PHE A 194 -15.15 12.60 6.64
CA PHE A 194 -15.38 11.39 7.43
C PHE A 194 -15.54 11.70 8.92
N LYS A 195 -14.75 12.64 9.45
CA LYS A 195 -14.84 13.07 10.85
C LYS A 195 -16.19 13.69 11.20
N ASN A 196 -16.75 14.45 10.26
CA ASN A 196 -18.07 15.06 10.39
C ASN A 196 -19.22 14.07 10.21
N LYS A 197 -18.93 12.80 9.87
CA LYS A 197 -19.92 11.74 9.64
C LYS A 197 -20.97 12.13 8.59
N CYS A 198 -20.53 12.82 7.54
CA CYS A 198 -21.40 13.21 6.43
C CYS A 198 -22.09 11.99 5.80
N ALA A 199 -23.26 12.20 5.21
CA ALA A 199 -23.96 11.13 4.49
C ALA A 199 -23.15 10.68 3.26
N HIS A 200 -23.38 9.45 2.77
CA HIS A 200 -22.61 8.91 1.65
C HIS A 200 -22.71 9.76 0.38
N ASP A 201 -23.89 10.29 0.07
CA ASP A 201 -24.10 11.17 -1.08
C ASP A 201 -23.37 12.51 -0.93
N GLU A 202 -23.28 13.03 0.30
CA GLU A 202 -22.53 14.27 0.60
C GLU A 202 -21.02 14.04 0.45
N ILE A 203 -20.51 12.89 0.89
CA ILE A 203 -19.10 12.50 0.68
C ILE A 203 -18.81 12.41 -0.82
N LEU A 204 -19.69 11.75 -1.57
CA LEU A 204 -19.53 11.59 -3.02
C LEU A 204 -19.54 12.95 -3.72
N HIS A 205 -20.48 13.83 -3.35
CA HIS A 205 -20.57 15.17 -3.89
C HIS A 205 -19.34 16.01 -3.56
N HIS A 206 -18.81 15.89 -2.33
CA HIS A 206 -17.58 16.57 -1.91
C HIS A 206 -16.37 16.19 -2.77
N PHE A 207 -16.22 14.91 -3.16
CA PHE A 207 -15.09 14.47 -3.99
C PHE A 207 -15.12 15.01 -5.41
N PHE A 208 -16.28 15.47 -5.88
CA PHE A 208 -16.44 15.83 -7.28
C PHE A 208 -16.27 17.32 -7.56
N GLU A 209 -16.20 18.15 -6.51
CA GLU A 209 -16.22 19.61 -6.56
C GLU A 209 -17.30 20.19 -7.52
N GLU A 210 -17.58 21.47 -7.38
CA GLU A 210 -18.48 22.17 -8.31
C GLU A 210 -17.71 22.48 -9.60
N GLU A 211 -17.57 21.47 -10.47
CA GLU A 211 -17.22 21.70 -11.87
C GLU A 211 -18.26 22.64 -12.47
N GLU A 212 -17.83 23.85 -12.85
CA GLU A 212 -18.74 24.89 -13.34
C GLU A 212 -19.18 24.63 -14.79
N ASP A 213 -18.43 23.83 -15.56
CA ASP A 213 -18.76 23.52 -16.95
C ASP A 213 -20.03 22.63 -17.05
N PRO A 214 -21.14 23.15 -17.62
CA PRO A 214 -22.38 22.38 -17.76
C PRO A 214 -22.21 21.10 -18.59
N LEU A 215 -21.29 21.09 -19.57
CA LEU A 215 -21.03 19.89 -20.38
C LEU A 215 -20.39 18.80 -19.52
N ALA A 216 -19.37 19.15 -18.73
CA ALA A 216 -18.72 18.23 -17.81
C ALA A 216 -19.69 17.69 -16.77
N VAL A 217 -20.58 18.53 -16.21
CA VAL A 217 -21.64 18.10 -15.29
C VAL A 217 -22.60 17.10 -15.93
N ASN A 218 -23.01 17.32 -17.18
CA ASN A 218 -23.89 16.40 -17.92
C ASN A 218 -23.19 15.07 -18.22
N ILE A 219 -21.93 15.10 -18.68
CA ILE A 219 -21.13 13.90 -18.94
C ILE A 219 -20.95 13.09 -17.65
N ARG A 220 -20.61 13.76 -16.54
CA ARG A 220 -20.49 13.15 -15.21
C ARG A 220 -21.79 12.45 -14.80
N SER A 221 -22.92 13.15 -14.91
CA SER A 221 -24.23 12.61 -14.55
C SER A 221 -24.58 11.38 -15.38
N MET A 222 -24.29 11.41 -16.69
CA MET A 222 -24.48 10.27 -17.58
C MET A 222 -23.59 9.08 -17.16
N LEU A 223 -22.30 9.30 -16.85
CA LEU A 223 -21.38 8.23 -16.44
C LEU A 223 -21.76 7.63 -15.09
N LEU A 224 -22.24 8.45 -14.15
CA LEU A 224 -22.76 7.97 -12.86
C LEU A 224 -24.04 7.14 -13.04
N GLN A 225 -25.01 7.60 -13.84
CA GLN A 225 -26.24 6.83 -14.12
C GLN A 225 -25.93 5.48 -14.78
N ASN A 226 -24.95 5.45 -15.69
CA ASN A 226 -24.53 4.25 -16.41
C ASN A 226 -23.52 3.37 -15.65
N LYS A 227 -23.20 3.69 -14.40
CA LYS A 227 -22.27 2.92 -13.55
C LYS A 227 -20.84 2.83 -14.11
N ARG A 228 -20.43 3.87 -14.84
CA ARG A 228 -19.13 3.97 -15.53
C ARG A 228 -18.18 4.90 -14.78
N MET A 229 -17.95 4.58 -13.50
CA MET A 229 -17.00 5.31 -12.65
C MET A 229 -16.04 4.33 -11.98
N TYR A 230 -14.76 4.70 -11.98
CA TYR A 230 -13.71 4.14 -11.14
C TYR A 230 -13.31 5.15 -10.08
N LEU A 231 -13.51 4.81 -8.81
CA LEU A 231 -13.09 5.61 -7.67
C LEU A 231 -11.84 4.98 -7.03
N PHE A 232 -10.70 5.66 -7.14
CA PHE A 232 -9.44 5.27 -6.53
C PHE A 232 -9.25 6.04 -5.22
N LEU A 233 -9.34 5.36 -4.09
CA LEU A 233 -9.14 5.94 -2.76
C LEU A 233 -7.75 5.56 -2.22
N ASP A 234 -6.86 6.54 -2.16
CA ASP A 234 -5.46 6.34 -1.77
C ASP A 234 -5.25 6.67 -0.28
N GLY A 235 -4.60 5.77 0.47
CA GLY A 235 -4.13 6.02 1.83
C GLY A 235 -5.18 5.84 2.94
N LEU A 236 -5.94 4.73 2.97
CA LEU A 236 -6.92 4.48 4.03
C LEU A 236 -6.30 4.41 5.44
N ASP A 237 -5.04 4.00 5.54
CA ASP A 237 -4.30 3.97 6.81
C ASP A 237 -3.84 5.36 7.30
N GLU A 238 -3.99 6.39 6.47
CA GLU A 238 -3.54 7.76 6.77
C GLU A 238 -4.64 8.64 7.38
N ILE A 239 -5.88 8.15 7.47
CA ILE A 239 -6.99 8.84 8.17
C ILE A 239 -7.14 8.36 9.62
N ASP A 240 -7.83 9.17 10.43
CA ASP A 240 -8.07 8.86 11.84
C ASP A 240 -8.81 7.52 12.00
N SER A 241 -8.46 6.76 13.04
CA SER A 241 -8.96 5.37 13.20
C SER A 241 -10.47 5.26 13.39
N ASP A 242 -11.10 6.32 13.94
CA ASP A 242 -12.54 6.49 14.11
C ASP A 242 -13.26 6.86 12.80
N CYS A 243 -12.53 7.41 11.81
CA CYS A 243 -13.04 7.68 10.47
C CYS A 243 -13.05 6.44 9.57
N ILE A 244 -12.19 5.44 9.83
CA ILE A 244 -12.08 4.22 9.00
C ILE A 244 -13.43 3.50 8.82
N PRO A 245 -14.24 3.22 9.86
CA PRO A 245 -15.52 2.54 9.67
C PRO A 245 -16.47 3.30 8.73
N ILE A 246 -16.49 4.63 8.81
CA ILE A 246 -17.33 5.48 7.96
C ILE A 246 -16.85 5.43 6.51
N ALA A 247 -15.53 5.51 6.30
CA ALA A 247 -14.95 5.36 4.97
C ALA A 247 -15.28 3.99 4.35
N LEU A 248 -15.19 2.90 5.13
CA LEU A 248 -15.53 1.55 4.67
C LEU A 248 -17.02 1.41 4.31
N GLN A 249 -17.93 1.98 5.11
CA GLN A 249 -19.37 2.01 4.80
C GLN A 249 -19.67 2.78 3.52
N PHE A 250 -19.02 3.93 3.32
CA PHE A 250 -19.11 4.70 2.08
C PHE A 250 -18.61 3.89 0.88
N ILE A 251 -17.46 3.22 1.00
CA ILE A 251 -16.88 2.37 -0.05
C ILE A 251 -17.86 1.25 -0.46
N GLN A 252 -18.42 0.54 0.53
CA GLN A 252 -19.42 -0.50 0.29
C GLN A 252 -20.65 0.06 -0.41
N HIS A 253 -21.14 1.22 0.04
CA HIS A 253 -22.28 1.87 -0.57
C HIS A 253 -22.03 2.18 -2.06
N ILE A 254 -20.93 2.86 -2.38
CA ILE A 254 -20.59 3.19 -3.78
C ILE A 254 -20.43 1.93 -4.63
N SER A 255 -19.78 0.89 -4.10
CA SER A 255 -19.65 -0.39 -4.80
C SER A 255 -20.99 -1.08 -5.04
N SER A 256 -21.90 -1.06 -4.05
CA SER A 256 -23.25 -1.63 -4.15
C SER A 256 -24.13 -0.93 -5.20
N LEU A 257 -23.85 0.35 -5.49
CA LEU A 257 -24.48 1.08 -6.58
C LEU A 257 -23.99 0.64 -7.97
N GLY A 258 -23.02 -0.28 -8.06
CA GLY A 258 -22.44 -0.80 -9.29
C GLY A 258 -21.21 -0.04 -9.79
N HIS A 259 -20.72 0.94 -9.04
CA HIS A 259 -19.47 1.63 -9.36
C HIS A 259 -18.28 0.79 -8.94
N ARG A 260 -17.13 1.06 -9.56
CA ARG A 260 -15.90 0.35 -9.26
C ARG A 260 -15.07 1.17 -8.29
N VAL A 261 -14.63 0.54 -7.20
CA VAL A 261 -13.82 1.18 -6.18
C VAL A 261 -12.53 0.41 -6.00
N LEU A 262 -11.40 1.11 -5.99
CA LEU A 262 -10.10 0.56 -5.61
C LEU A 262 -9.59 1.36 -4.43
N ILE A 263 -9.26 0.67 -3.34
CA ILE A 263 -8.69 1.32 -2.17
C ILE A 263 -7.25 0.86 -1.92
N THR A 264 -6.40 1.75 -1.43
CA THR A 264 -5.06 1.41 -0.99
C THR A 264 -4.93 1.55 0.53
N SER A 265 -4.19 0.64 1.14
CA SER A 265 -3.87 0.69 2.56
C SER A 265 -2.55 -0.01 2.88
N ARG A 266 -2.08 0.14 4.12
CA ARG A 266 -1.00 -0.66 4.69
C ARG A 266 -1.53 -1.97 5.28
N GLU A 267 -0.60 -2.93 5.43
CA GLU A 267 -0.90 -4.29 5.89
C GLU A 267 -1.49 -4.35 7.31
N ASN A 268 -1.24 -3.35 8.16
CA ASN A 268 -1.83 -3.31 9.51
C ASN A 268 -3.36 -3.19 9.50
N LEU A 269 -3.96 -2.71 8.40
CA LEU A 269 -5.41 -2.66 8.21
C LEU A 269 -5.95 -3.83 7.37
N GLU A 270 -5.09 -4.70 6.83
CA GLU A 270 -5.46 -5.78 5.92
C GLU A 270 -6.61 -6.63 6.47
N GLN A 271 -6.45 -7.16 7.69
CA GLN A 271 -7.46 -8.00 8.34
C GLN A 271 -8.79 -7.27 8.54
N LYS A 272 -8.75 -5.99 8.94
CA LYS A 272 -9.95 -5.19 9.18
C LYS A 272 -10.68 -4.91 7.87
N VAL A 273 -9.95 -4.48 6.85
CA VAL A 273 -10.50 -4.15 5.53
C VAL A 273 -11.09 -5.40 4.88
N SER A 274 -10.38 -6.52 4.89
CA SER A 274 -10.88 -7.78 4.35
C SER A 274 -12.12 -8.29 5.08
N HIS A 275 -12.17 -8.10 6.40
CA HIS A 275 -13.30 -8.51 7.22
C HIS A 275 -14.56 -7.69 6.97
N GLU A 276 -14.42 -6.36 6.92
CA GLU A 276 -15.55 -5.45 6.73
C GLU A 276 -16.05 -5.50 5.28
N LEU A 277 -15.13 -5.43 4.31
CA LEU A 277 -15.49 -5.39 2.89
C LEU A 277 -15.76 -6.77 2.27
N ASN A 278 -15.50 -7.84 3.02
CA ASN A 278 -15.66 -9.22 2.59
C ASN A 278 -14.92 -9.54 1.28
N ILE A 279 -13.66 -9.10 1.19
CA ILE A 279 -12.81 -9.32 0.02
C ILE A 279 -11.38 -9.64 0.43
N PHE A 280 -10.66 -10.34 -0.45
CA PHE A 280 -9.24 -10.55 -0.25
C PHE A 280 -8.42 -9.37 -0.78
N PRO A 281 -7.39 -8.93 -0.04
CA PRO A 281 -6.55 -7.85 -0.48
C PRO A 281 -5.54 -8.36 -1.51
N ILE A 282 -5.18 -7.46 -2.39
CA ILE A 282 -4.18 -7.61 -3.45
C ILE A 282 -2.88 -7.08 -2.90
N LYS A 283 -1.78 -7.77 -3.18
CA LYS A 283 -0.44 -7.34 -2.78
C LYS A 283 0.32 -6.81 -3.98
N ILE A 284 1.09 -5.76 -3.77
CA ILE A 284 2.08 -5.31 -4.76
C ILE A 284 3.32 -6.16 -4.54
N GLU A 285 3.79 -6.83 -5.59
CA GLU A 285 5.01 -7.63 -5.53
C GLU A 285 6.24 -6.72 -5.41
N GLU A 286 7.30 -7.24 -4.79
CA GLU A 286 8.63 -6.63 -4.85
C GLU A 286 9.12 -6.53 -6.30
N LEU A 287 9.98 -5.54 -6.59
CA LEU A 287 10.65 -5.48 -7.87
C LEU A 287 11.51 -6.73 -8.06
N THR A 288 11.44 -7.35 -9.24
CA THR A 288 12.39 -8.42 -9.61
C THR A 288 13.79 -7.84 -9.78
N GLU A 289 14.82 -8.68 -9.69
CA GLU A 289 16.21 -8.26 -9.92
C GLU A 289 16.39 -7.55 -11.28
N GLU A 290 15.74 -8.07 -12.33
CA GLU A 290 15.75 -7.46 -13.66
C GLU A 290 15.14 -6.05 -13.62
N GLN A 291 13.97 -5.91 -13.02
CA GLN A 291 13.31 -4.60 -12.88
C GLN A 291 14.16 -3.63 -12.04
N GLN A 292 14.77 -4.09 -10.96
CA GLN A 292 15.66 -3.27 -10.14
C GLN A 292 16.86 -2.76 -10.96
N LYS A 293 17.49 -3.63 -11.76
CA LYS A 293 18.61 -3.25 -12.64
C LYS A 293 18.19 -2.22 -13.69
N THR A 294 17.06 -2.45 -14.36
CA THR A 294 16.49 -1.49 -15.31
C THR A 294 16.25 -0.13 -14.66
N TYR A 295 15.68 -0.09 -13.45
CA TYR A 295 15.46 1.18 -12.73
C TYR A 295 16.75 1.97 -12.52
N ILE A 296 17.78 1.27 -12.02
CA ILE A 296 19.07 1.89 -11.71
C ILE A 296 19.70 2.39 -13.00
N GLN A 297 19.66 1.59 -14.07
CA GLN A 297 20.22 1.95 -15.36
C GLN A 297 19.54 3.20 -15.94
N GLU A 298 18.22 3.21 -16.04
CA GLU A 298 17.44 4.33 -16.58
C GLU A 298 17.70 5.63 -15.80
N ARG A 299 17.85 5.56 -14.48
CA ARG A 299 18.12 6.74 -13.65
C ARG A 299 19.54 7.27 -13.73
N LEU A 300 20.52 6.42 -14.05
CA LEU A 300 21.94 6.78 -13.98
C LEU A 300 22.58 7.00 -15.35
N GLN A 301 21.96 6.52 -16.43
CA GLN A 301 22.51 6.60 -17.79
C GLN A 301 22.81 8.04 -18.25
N ASP A 302 22.07 9.04 -17.75
CA ASP A 302 22.31 10.45 -18.10
C ASP A 302 23.51 11.06 -17.36
N PHE A 303 24.02 10.39 -16.33
CA PHE A 303 25.06 10.92 -15.42
C PHE A 303 26.39 10.15 -15.50
N TYR A 304 26.37 8.94 -16.05
CA TYR A 304 27.47 7.99 -16.04
C TYR A 304 27.57 7.25 -17.37
N GLN A 305 28.76 6.75 -17.72
CA GLN A 305 28.93 5.85 -18.85
C GLN A 305 28.33 4.47 -18.56
N GLU A 306 27.98 3.71 -19.61
CA GLU A 306 27.29 2.41 -19.47
C GLU A 306 28.07 1.40 -18.62
N ASP A 307 29.39 1.35 -18.79
CA ASP A 307 30.30 0.50 -18.00
C ASP A 307 30.38 0.94 -16.53
N GLU A 308 30.35 2.26 -16.27
CA GLU A 308 30.27 2.79 -14.91
C GLU A 308 28.94 2.42 -14.23
N VAL A 309 27.83 2.50 -14.96
CA VAL A 309 26.49 2.12 -14.46
C VAL A 309 26.44 0.63 -14.12
N GLU A 310 26.94 -0.23 -15.01
CA GLU A 310 27.02 -1.67 -14.77
C GLU A 310 27.88 -1.98 -13.54
N HIS A 311 29.01 -1.29 -13.39
CA HIS A 311 29.86 -1.42 -12.21
C HIS A 311 29.14 -1.01 -10.91
N ILE A 312 28.39 0.11 -10.94
CA ILE A 312 27.58 0.58 -9.81
C ILE A 312 26.51 -0.47 -9.44
N ILE A 313 25.79 -0.99 -10.43
CA ILE A 313 24.79 -2.05 -10.22
C ILE A 313 25.45 -3.27 -9.56
N ASN A 314 26.54 -3.78 -10.12
CA ASN A 314 27.25 -4.94 -9.58
C ASN A 314 27.72 -4.71 -8.14
N LYS A 315 28.17 -3.49 -7.81
CA LYS A 315 28.58 -3.14 -6.45
C LYS A 315 27.39 -3.09 -5.47
N ILE A 316 26.24 -2.55 -5.90
CA ILE A 316 25.00 -2.55 -5.08
C ILE A 316 24.63 -3.98 -4.71
N TYR A 317 24.54 -4.89 -5.68
CA TYR A 317 24.14 -6.27 -5.44
C TYR A 317 25.16 -7.03 -4.59
N LYS A 318 26.46 -6.83 -4.84
CA LYS A 318 27.51 -7.42 -4.00
C LYS A 318 27.38 -7.01 -2.54
N ASN A 319 27.06 -5.74 -2.26
CA ASN A 319 26.93 -5.26 -0.89
C ASN A 319 25.62 -5.73 -0.23
N VAL A 320 24.52 -5.79 -0.98
CA VAL A 320 23.22 -6.29 -0.47
C VAL A 320 23.27 -7.78 -0.17
N ASP A 321 23.97 -8.57 -0.97
CA ASP A 321 24.16 -10.00 -0.74
C ASP A 321 24.90 -10.28 0.57
N ILE A 322 25.84 -9.41 0.94
CA ILE A 322 26.60 -9.54 2.19
C ILE A 322 25.73 -9.26 3.41
N VAL A 323 24.73 -8.39 3.28
CA VAL A 323 23.76 -8.04 4.34
C VAL A 323 22.51 -8.95 4.28
N ASN A 324 22.44 -9.86 3.30
CA ASN A 324 21.29 -10.71 2.97
C ASN A 324 19.95 -9.94 2.88
N SER A 325 20.01 -8.67 2.48
CA SER A 325 18.88 -7.75 2.51
C SER A 325 18.27 -7.54 1.11
N ARG A 326 18.19 -8.59 0.29
CA ARG A 326 17.72 -8.51 -1.11
C ARG A 326 16.32 -7.90 -1.24
N HIS A 327 15.45 -8.17 -0.27
CA HIS A 327 14.10 -7.60 -0.17
C HIS A 327 14.10 -6.07 -0.09
N LEU A 328 15.18 -5.45 0.40
CA LEU A 328 15.31 -4.00 0.51
C LEU A 328 15.29 -3.32 -0.87
N LEU A 329 16.02 -3.88 -1.84
CA LEU A 329 16.02 -3.32 -3.21
C LEU A 329 14.71 -3.59 -3.95
N GLY A 330 13.95 -4.59 -3.49
CA GLY A 330 12.59 -4.88 -3.97
C GLY A 330 11.59 -3.75 -3.71
N VAL A 331 11.86 -2.89 -2.71
CA VAL A 331 11.01 -1.75 -2.34
C VAL A 331 11.38 -0.50 -3.16
N PRO A 332 10.48 0.03 -4.02
CA PRO A 332 10.75 1.16 -4.90
C PRO A 332 11.28 2.41 -4.20
N LEU A 333 10.72 2.75 -3.04
CA LEU A 333 11.18 3.91 -2.28
C LEU A 333 12.64 3.79 -1.86
N GLN A 334 13.07 2.59 -1.47
CA GLN A 334 14.44 2.33 -1.03
C GLN A 334 15.40 2.43 -2.21
N LEU A 335 15.02 1.87 -3.35
CA LEU A 335 15.76 1.99 -4.60
C LEU A 335 15.86 3.45 -5.09
N PHE A 336 14.77 4.20 -4.99
CA PHE A 336 14.74 5.65 -5.26
C PHE A 336 15.68 6.41 -4.31
N MET A 337 15.65 6.15 -3.01
CA MET A 337 16.52 6.83 -2.05
C MET A 337 18.00 6.59 -2.34
N ILE A 338 18.37 5.38 -2.75
CA ILE A 338 19.75 5.06 -3.14
C ILE A 338 20.12 5.88 -4.38
N THR A 339 19.35 5.72 -5.46
CA THR A 339 19.66 6.29 -6.77
C THR A 339 19.56 7.82 -6.85
N GLU A 340 18.72 8.46 -6.02
CA GLU A 340 18.56 9.93 -5.99
C GLU A 340 19.86 10.66 -5.62
N ASN A 341 20.70 10.07 -4.77
CA ASN A 341 21.93 10.73 -4.30
C ASN A 341 23.11 10.54 -5.24
N PHE A 342 23.02 9.58 -6.16
CA PHE A 342 24.15 9.13 -6.96
C PHE A 342 24.67 10.23 -7.89
N PRO A 343 23.80 10.89 -8.70
CA PRO A 343 24.26 11.95 -9.61
C PRO A 343 25.15 13.02 -8.96
N ASN A 344 24.91 13.32 -7.67
CA ASN A 344 25.55 14.41 -6.95
C ASN A 344 26.71 13.97 -6.03
N ASN A 345 27.03 12.66 -5.99
CA ASN A 345 28.01 12.13 -5.04
C ASN A 345 28.74 10.88 -5.56
N LYS A 346 29.52 11.01 -6.65
CA LYS A 346 30.33 9.91 -7.22
C LYS A 346 31.20 9.19 -6.19
N ASN A 347 31.81 9.95 -5.26
CA ASN A 347 32.69 9.36 -4.24
C ASN A 347 31.94 8.52 -3.21
N LEU A 348 30.66 8.85 -2.97
CA LEU A 348 29.85 8.11 -2.00
C LEU A 348 29.86 6.64 -2.35
N TRP A 349 29.73 6.24 -3.62
CA TRP A 349 29.73 4.82 -3.97
C TRP A 349 31.14 4.25 -4.06
N THR A 350 32.14 4.98 -4.56
CA THR A 350 33.51 4.43 -4.70
C THR A 350 34.11 4.09 -3.35
N GLU A 351 33.85 4.92 -2.34
CA GLU A 351 34.45 4.84 -1.01
C GLU A 351 33.54 4.18 0.04
N SER A 352 32.28 3.90 -0.27
CA SER A 352 31.38 3.36 0.75
C SER A 352 31.59 1.89 1.06
N ASP A 353 31.59 1.64 2.37
CA ASP A 353 31.53 0.33 2.98
C ASP A 353 30.15 -0.35 2.79
N GLN A 354 30.11 -1.65 3.08
CA GLN A 354 28.91 -2.52 3.00
C GLN A 354 27.70 -1.99 3.79
N GLU A 355 27.93 -1.08 4.74
CA GLU A 355 26.94 -0.60 5.69
C GLU A 355 25.83 0.28 5.09
N ILE A 356 25.96 0.77 3.85
CA ILE A 356 24.93 1.64 3.23
C ILE A 356 23.56 0.96 3.15
N PHE A 357 23.51 -0.36 3.03
CA PHE A 357 22.28 -1.13 2.80
C PHE A 357 21.52 -1.50 4.09
N VAL A 358 21.80 -0.82 5.19
CA VAL A 358 20.91 -0.80 6.35
C VAL A 358 19.88 0.31 6.17
N LEU A 359 18.59 0.00 6.33
CA LEU A 359 17.48 0.94 6.06
C LEU A 359 17.68 2.33 6.69
N THR A 360 18.13 2.41 7.93
CA THR A 360 18.37 3.67 8.65
C THR A 360 19.56 4.46 8.10
N LYS A 361 20.60 3.77 7.61
CA LYS A 361 21.75 4.38 6.94
C LYS A 361 21.35 4.92 5.57
N MET A 362 20.49 4.21 4.83
CA MET A 362 19.91 4.72 3.58
C MET A 362 19.16 6.03 3.78
N PHE A 363 18.27 6.10 4.77
CA PHE A 363 17.57 7.35 5.10
C PHE A 363 18.54 8.47 5.46
N LYS A 364 19.53 8.19 6.32
CA LYS A 364 20.55 9.18 6.73
C LYS A 364 21.27 9.76 5.51
N ILE A 365 21.75 8.89 4.62
CA ILE A 365 22.44 9.29 3.39
C ILE A 365 21.52 10.11 2.49
N PHE A 366 20.26 9.69 2.34
CA PHE A 366 19.28 10.39 1.52
C PHE A 366 19.01 11.81 2.00
N PHE A 367 18.78 12.01 3.30
CA PHE A 367 18.56 13.35 3.82
C PHE A 367 19.83 14.19 3.83
N GLN A 368 21.01 13.60 4.03
CA GLN A 368 22.29 14.29 3.86
C GLN A 368 22.51 14.78 2.42
N GLY A 369 22.15 13.98 1.43
CA GLY A 369 22.23 14.38 0.02
C GLY A 369 21.22 15.46 -0.34
N LYS A 370 19.97 15.36 0.12
CA LYS A 370 18.97 16.45 -0.03
C LYS A 370 19.45 17.76 0.60
N LYS A 371 20.02 17.69 1.81
CA LYS A 371 20.68 18.82 2.49
C LYS A 371 21.77 19.43 1.60
N LYS A 372 22.72 18.63 1.11
CA LYS A 372 23.82 19.09 0.23
C LYS A 372 23.31 19.73 -1.06
N HIS A 373 22.33 19.11 -1.72
CA HIS A 373 21.77 19.62 -2.96
C HIS A 373 21.14 21.01 -2.77
N GLN A 374 20.44 21.23 -1.65
CA GLN A 374 19.87 22.55 -1.38
C GLN A 374 20.91 23.62 -1.07
N TYR A 375 22.00 23.27 -0.37
CA TYR A 375 23.13 24.19 -0.23
C TYR A 375 23.69 24.63 -1.58
N GLN A 376 23.84 23.69 -2.52
CA GLN A 376 24.35 23.98 -3.86
C GLN A 376 23.38 24.87 -4.65
N LYS A 377 22.08 24.58 -4.61
CA LYS A 377 21.06 25.35 -5.33
C LYS A 377 20.95 26.79 -4.85
N LEU A 378 21.12 27.03 -3.56
CA LEU A 378 21.06 28.36 -2.97
C LEU A 378 22.34 29.18 -3.23
N GLY A 379 23.38 28.60 -3.83
CA GLY A 379 24.55 29.30 -4.36
C GLY A 379 25.44 29.98 -3.33
N VAL A 380 25.18 29.82 -2.02
CA VAL A 380 25.90 30.54 -0.97
C VAL A 380 26.05 29.67 0.27
N HIS A 381 27.27 29.21 0.54
CA HIS A 381 27.61 28.64 1.85
C HIS A 381 27.58 29.71 2.97
N GLU A 382 27.85 30.98 2.64
CA GLU A 382 27.94 32.09 3.62
C GLU A 382 26.61 32.82 3.95
N HIS A 383 25.57 32.79 3.10
CA HIS A 383 24.32 33.53 3.38
C HIS A 383 23.33 32.74 4.24
N LEU A 384 23.40 31.40 4.29
CA LEU A 384 22.51 30.61 5.14
C LEU A 384 22.82 30.80 6.62
N ASP A 385 24.11 30.91 6.99
CA ASP A 385 24.53 31.26 8.35
C ASP A 385 24.10 32.69 8.71
N GLN A 386 24.15 33.63 7.76
CA GLN A 386 23.68 35.02 7.96
C GLN A 386 22.15 35.14 8.04
N LEU A 387 21.40 34.20 7.45
CA LEU A 387 19.94 34.09 7.56
C LEU A 387 19.49 33.32 8.82
N GLY A 388 20.43 32.87 9.66
CA GLY A 388 20.14 32.08 10.86
C GLY A 388 19.59 30.69 10.53
N PHE A 389 19.97 30.13 9.38
CA PHE A 389 19.53 28.83 8.90
C PHE A 389 20.45 27.72 9.44
N ASP A 390 20.33 27.45 10.73
CA ASP A 390 20.97 26.28 11.34
C ASP A 390 20.19 25.02 10.93
N ILE A 391 20.72 24.28 9.98
CA ILE A 391 20.05 23.10 9.44
C ILE A 391 20.04 21.93 10.42
N ASP A 392 20.99 21.85 11.34
CA ASP A 392 21.00 20.79 12.35
C ASP A 392 19.91 21.08 13.38
N LEU A 393 19.69 22.36 13.71
CA LEU A 393 18.49 22.80 14.43
C LEU A 393 17.20 22.46 13.64
N TYR A 394 17.20 22.55 12.31
CA TYR A 394 16.03 22.17 11.50
C TYR A 394 15.78 20.66 11.53
N LEU A 395 16.81 19.82 11.51
CA LEU A 395 16.67 18.37 11.66
C LEU A 395 15.99 18.02 12.98
N GLU A 396 16.40 18.62 14.09
CA GLU A 396 15.71 18.47 15.38
C GLU A 396 14.24 18.93 15.33
N GLN A 397 13.92 19.96 14.53
CA GLN A 397 12.54 20.38 14.34
C GLN A 397 11.75 19.38 13.49
N TYR A 398 12.31 18.83 12.40
CA TYR A 398 11.65 17.78 11.62
C TYR A 398 11.40 16.54 12.48
N GLU A 399 12.37 16.15 13.30
CA GLU A 399 12.25 15.07 14.30
C GLU A 399 11.04 15.26 15.22
N LEU A 400 10.87 16.44 15.80
CA LEU A 400 9.74 16.76 16.67
C LEU A 400 8.39 16.80 15.92
N LEU A 401 8.37 17.39 14.73
CA LEU A 401 7.16 17.44 13.90
C LEU A 401 6.75 16.06 13.41
N ALA A 402 7.71 15.22 13.06
CA ALA A 402 7.53 13.83 12.68
C ALA A 402 6.98 13.00 13.84
N LEU A 403 7.53 13.19 15.04
CA LEU A 403 7.00 12.53 16.24
C LEU A 403 5.53 12.89 16.49
N LYS A 404 5.17 14.17 16.33
CA LYS A 404 3.78 14.64 16.43
C LYS A 404 2.89 14.07 15.32
N SER A 405 3.39 13.88 14.11
CA SER A 405 2.59 13.35 12.99
C SER A 405 2.42 11.83 13.06
N CYS A 406 3.37 11.09 13.65
CA CYS A 406 3.29 9.63 13.80
C CYS A 406 2.44 9.18 15.00
N LEU A 407 2.34 10.00 16.04
CA LEU A 407 1.60 9.67 17.27
C LEU A 407 0.25 10.38 17.29
N ASP A 408 -0.78 9.71 17.84
CA ASP A 408 -2.04 10.42 18.13
C ASP A 408 -1.82 11.46 19.24
N THR A 409 -2.73 12.43 19.33
CA THR A 409 -2.64 13.55 20.27
C THR A 409 -2.46 13.09 21.72
N MET A 410 -3.22 12.06 22.14
CA MET A 410 -3.15 11.57 23.53
C MET A 410 -1.78 10.95 23.81
N THR A 411 -1.27 10.15 22.88
CA THR A 411 0.05 9.51 22.97
C THR A 411 1.18 10.53 22.95
N PHE A 412 1.10 11.54 22.08
CA PHE A 412 2.10 12.61 22.03
C PHE A 412 2.14 13.43 23.32
N ASP A 413 0.99 13.76 23.89
CA ASP A 413 0.87 14.57 25.12
C ASP A 413 1.50 13.89 26.34
N LYS A 414 1.57 12.55 26.38
CA LYS A 414 2.30 11.78 27.42
C LYS A 414 3.76 12.19 27.55
N LEU A 415 4.38 12.62 26.44
CA LEU A 415 5.80 12.99 26.38
C LEU A 415 6.11 14.37 26.99
N LYS A 416 5.07 15.20 27.22
CA LYS A 416 5.18 16.55 27.79
C LYS A 416 6.25 17.42 27.08
N ILE A 417 6.28 17.36 25.75
CA ILE A 417 7.24 18.10 24.93
C ILE A 417 6.68 19.48 24.58
N SER A 418 7.48 20.54 24.75
CA SER A 418 7.12 21.87 24.29
C SER A 418 7.46 22.06 22.81
N LEU A 419 6.45 22.41 22.01
CA LEU A 419 6.58 22.71 20.57
C LEU A 419 6.89 24.20 20.28
N GLY A 420 7.29 25.00 21.28
CA GLY A 420 7.40 26.45 21.13
C GLY A 420 8.33 26.91 19.99
N ARG A 421 9.45 26.21 19.76
CA ARG A 421 10.35 26.45 18.62
C ARG A 421 9.79 25.88 17.31
N SER A 422 9.12 24.74 17.38
CA SER A 422 8.51 24.05 16.24
C SER A 422 7.33 24.82 15.65
N GLN A 423 6.63 25.66 16.43
CA GLN A 423 5.55 26.49 15.89
C GLN A 423 6.07 27.53 14.90
N LYS A 424 7.18 28.22 15.21
CA LYS A 424 7.81 29.16 14.26
C LYS A 424 8.31 28.43 13.02
N PHE A 425 8.79 27.21 13.19
CA PHE A 425 9.23 26.38 12.09
C PHE A 425 8.06 25.94 11.19
N LEU A 426 6.92 25.57 11.76
CA LEU A 426 5.70 25.26 11.01
C LEU A 426 5.23 26.44 10.16
N GLU A 427 5.28 27.67 10.67
CA GLU A 427 4.95 28.86 9.87
C GLU A 427 5.91 29.05 8.69
N LYS A 428 7.20 28.71 8.85
CA LYS A 428 8.15 28.69 7.73
C LYS A 428 7.79 27.59 6.70
N LEU A 429 7.45 26.39 7.17
CA LEU A 429 7.06 25.28 6.30
C LEU A 429 5.78 25.56 5.50
N LYS A 430 4.86 26.39 6.02
CA LYS A 430 3.68 26.87 5.26
C LYS A 430 4.05 27.72 4.04
N ILE A 431 5.18 28.44 4.10
CA ILE A 431 5.69 29.22 2.96
C ILE A 431 6.39 28.28 1.96
N GLY A 432 7.07 27.27 2.47
CA GLY A 432 7.67 26.20 1.69
C GLY A 432 8.71 25.45 2.51
N ASP A 433 8.86 24.16 2.24
CA ASP A 433 9.93 23.38 2.87
C ASP A 433 11.27 23.61 2.13
N PRO A 434 12.29 24.18 2.81
CA PRO A 434 13.60 24.39 2.23
C PRO A 434 14.31 23.09 1.81
N ILE A 435 14.10 21.96 2.49
CA ILE A 435 14.75 20.68 2.17
C ILE A 435 13.87 19.82 1.26
N GLY A 436 12.56 20.08 1.26
CA GLY A 436 11.58 19.29 0.51
C GLY A 436 11.36 17.90 1.12
N ILE A 437 11.15 17.84 2.43
CA ILE A 437 10.82 16.64 3.22
C ILE A 437 9.33 16.63 3.59
N VAL A 438 8.78 17.81 3.89
CA VAL A 438 7.41 18.15 4.22
C VAL A 438 6.75 18.71 2.96
N SER A 439 5.64 18.11 2.54
CA SER A 439 4.87 18.56 1.39
C SER A 439 4.03 19.79 1.73
N ARG A 440 3.41 19.79 2.92
CA ARG A 440 2.55 20.88 3.41
C ARG A 440 2.32 20.79 4.91
N VAL A 441 1.73 21.87 5.46
CA VAL A 441 1.23 21.93 6.83
C VAL A 441 -0.28 22.07 6.79
N THR A 442 -0.98 21.28 7.60
CA THR A 442 -2.44 21.31 7.75
C THR A 442 -2.92 22.49 8.60
N ASP A 443 -4.22 22.77 8.57
CA ASP A 443 -4.85 23.82 9.38
C ASP A 443 -4.74 23.56 10.90
N ASP A 444 -4.63 22.28 11.31
CA ASP A 444 -4.38 21.86 12.69
C ASP A 444 -2.87 21.91 13.08
N ASN A 445 -2.04 22.56 12.27
CA ASN A 445 -0.59 22.70 12.48
C ASN A 445 0.12 21.34 12.65
N GLN A 446 -0.19 20.40 11.77
CA GLN A 446 0.53 19.14 11.60
C GLN A 446 1.31 19.17 10.28
N ALA A 447 2.54 18.68 10.30
CA ALA A 447 3.35 18.55 9.10
C ALA A 447 2.99 17.25 8.36
N ILE A 448 2.70 17.37 7.07
CA ILE A 448 2.52 16.22 6.18
C ILE A 448 3.83 16.01 5.43
N PHE A 449 4.45 14.86 5.63
CA PHE A 449 5.70 14.50 4.98
C PHE A 449 5.46 14.03 3.56
N ASN A 450 6.45 14.21 2.67
CA ASN A 450 6.41 13.72 1.30
C ASN A 450 6.19 12.21 1.22
N HIS A 451 6.68 11.48 2.22
CA HIS A 451 6.36 10.08 2.43
C HIS A 451 6.25 9.82 3.94
N GLN A 452 5.24 9.04 4.36
CA GLN A 452 5.02 8.77 5.77
C GLN A 452 6.21 8.05 6.45
N THR A 453 6.97 7.23 5.72
CA THR A 453 8.20 6.62 6.28
C THR A 453 9.31 7.64 6.57
N TYR A 454 9.28 8.82 5.95
CA TYR A 454 10.19 9.91 6.31
C TYR A 454 9.85 10.43 7.71
N ALA A 455 8.55 10.62 7.98
CA ALA A 455 8.09 10.95 9.33
C ALA A 455 8.49 9.84 10.31
N GLU A 456 8.26 8.56 9.98
CA GLU A 456 8.63 7.45 10.88
C GLU A 456 10.15 7.42 11.16
N TYR A 457 10.99 7.66 10.15
CA TYR A 457 12.43 7.77 10.33
C TYR A 457 12.83 8.90 11.28
N PHE A 458 12.32 10.12 11.04
CA PHE A 458 12.63 11.27 11.88
C PHE A 458 12.08 11.13 13.30
N ALA A 459 10.89 10.56 13.47
CA ALA A 459 10.35 10.22 14.78
C ALA A 459 11.27 9.24 15.52
N CYS A 460 11.76 8.19 14.85
CA CYS A 460 12.70 7.23 15.43
C CYS A 460 14.06 7.85 15.77
N ALA A 461 14.56 8.78 14.94
CA ALA A 461 15.80 9.52 15.22
C ALA A 461 15.67 10.32 16.52
N TRP A 462 14.52 11.00 16.70
CA TRP A 462 14.22 11.67 17.96
C TRP A 462 14.19 10.70 19.15
N MET A 463 13.49 9.58 19.00
CA MET A 463 13.33 8.57 20.05
C MET A 463 14.68 7.99 20.49
N LYS A 464 15.58 7.70 19.54
CA LYS A 464 16.93 7.20 19.82
C LYS A 464 17.71 8.15 20.73
N ASN A 465 17.55 9.46 20.52
CA ASN A 465 18.20 10.49 21.33
C ASN A 465 17.48 10.78 22.66
N ASN A 466 16.27 10.23 22.88
CA ASN A 466 15.39 10.56 24.00
C ASN A 466 14.82 9.32 24.72
N LEU A 467 15.59 8.23 24.82
CA LEU A 467 15.13 6.92 25.33
C LEU A 467 14.35 6.97 26.66
N ALA A 468 14.74 7.85 27.59
CA ALA A 468 14.04 8.02 28.86
C ALA A 468 12.56 8.41 28.66
N LYS A 469 12.25 9.27 27.69
CA LYS A 469 10.88 9.66 27.34
C LYS A 469 10.17 8.58 26.54
N VAL A 470 10.90 7.84 25.70
CA VAL A 470 10.35 6.72 24.91
C VAL A 470 9.77 5.62 25.78
N SER A 471 10.30 5.43 26.99
CA SER A 471 9.73 4.49 27.96
C SER A 471 8.25 4.75 28.29
N LEU A 472 7.79 6.00 28.15
CA LEU A 472 6.39 6.39 28.35
C LEU A 472 5.47 5.95 27.19
N LEU A 473 6.04 5.52 26.07
CA LEU A 473 5.34 5.07 24.87
C LEU A 473 5.31 3.55 24.73
N GLN A 474 5.75 2.80 25.74
CA GLN A 474 5.89 1.35 25.62
C GLN A 474 4.58 0.68 25.19
N ASP A 475 3.44 1.06 25.78
CA ASP A 475 2.16 0.46 25.41
C ASP A 475 1.70 0.85 23.99
N ASP A 476 2.13 2.03 23.51
CA ASP A 476 1.71 2.57 22.23
C ASP A 476 2.58 2.06 21.07
N LEU A 477 3.90 1.92 21.27
CA LEU A 477 4.88 1.50 20.24
C LEU A 477 4.71 0.04 19.82
N PHE A 478 4.28 -0.84 20.71
CA PHE A 478 4.11 -2.26 20.43
C PHE A 478 2.73 -2.62 19.83
N THR A 479 1.91 -1.61 19.50
CA THR A 479 0.65 -1.82 18.79
C THR A 479 0.90 -2.15 17.31
N LYS A 480 -0.03 -2.91 16.68
CA LYS A 480 0.02 -3.18 15.23
C LYS A 480 0.04 -1.91 14.37
N LYS A 481 -0.58 -0.82 14.84
CA LYS A 481 -0.60 0.48 14.15
C LYS A 481 0.82 1.04 13.98
N ASN A 482 1.67 0.87 14.98
CA ASN A 482 3.01 1.45 15.04
C ASN A 482 4.11 0.47 14.61
N GLN A 483 3.77 -0.64 13.94
CA GLN A 483 4.73 -1.68 13.56
C GLN A 483 5.88 -1.15 12.69
N ASN A 484 5.62 -0.25 11.74
CA ASN A 484 6.67 0.34 10.89
C ASN A 484 7.60 1.26 11.69
N LEU A 485 7.01 2.10 12.56
CA LEU A 485 7.74 2.96 13.48
C LEU A 485 8.66 2.11 14.38
N ARG A 486 8.11 1.03 14.95
CA ARG A 486 8.85 0.07 15.76
C ARG A 486 9.99 -0.59 14.98
N LEU A 487 9.73 -1.07 13.77
CA LEU A 487 10.74 -1.68 12.91
C LEU A 487 11.91 -0.72 12.65
N ILE A 488 11.62 0.52 12.25
CA ILE A 488 12.66 1.53 11.98
C ILE A 488 13.44 1.85 13.26
N PHE A 489 12.75 1.98 14.40
CA PHE A 489 13.39 2.23 15.69
C PHE A 489 14.33 1.07 16.09
N ASP A 490 13.85 -0.17 15.98
CA ASP A 490 14.65 -1.37 16.29
C ASP A 490 15.87 -1.48 15.39
N VAL A 491 15.72 -1.25 14.08
CA VAL A 491 16.86 -1.21 13.13
C VAL A 491 17.85 -0.11 13.53
N MET A 492 17.37 1.05 13.97
CA MET A 492 18.22 2.18 14.37
C MET A 492 19.01 1.92 15.66
N MET A 493 18.43 1.14 16.57
CA MET A 493 19.07 0.69 17.81
C MET A 493 20.04 -0.47 17.57
N ALA A 494 19.75 -1.32 16.57
CA ALA A 494 20.54 -2.49 16.19
C ALA A 494 21.61 -2.21 15.12
N GLU A 495 21.75 -0.97 14.64
CA GLU A 495 22.56 -0.62 13.45
C GLU A 495 24.03 -1.07 13.50
N ASN A 496 24.57 -1.29 14.70
CA ASN A 496 25.95 -1.72 14.96
C ASN A 496 26.06 -3.20 15.35
N SER A 497 24.98 -3.99 15.22
CA SER A 497 24.94 -5.41 15.56
C SER A 497 24.32 -6.22 14.42
N ALA A 498 25.17 -6.89 13.63
CA ALA A 498 24.73 -7.75 12.53
C ALA A 498 23.78 -8.86 13.01
N LEU A 499 24.04 -9.44 14.19
CA LEU A 499 23.16 -10.44 14.79
C LEU A 499 21.77 -9.87 15.12
N HIS A 500 21.69 -8.67 15.72
CA HIS A 500 20.39 -8.07 16.03
C HIS A 500 19.63 -7.68 14.76
N LEU A 501 20.32 -7.17 13.73
CA LEU A 501 19.71 -6.91 12.43
C LEU A 501 19.17 -8.20 11.81
N ALA A 502 19.92 -9.31 11.87
CA ALA A 502 19.47 -10.63 11.42
C ALA A 502 18.17 -11.05 12.12
N VAL A 503 18.10 -10.88 13.44
CA VAL A 503 16.89 -11.19 14.23
C VAL A 503 15.71 -10.30 13.81
N ILE A 504 15.93 -8.99 13.64
CA ILE A 504 14.88 -8.03 13.25
C ILE A 504 14.33 -8.37 11.86
N TYR A 505 15.19 -8.71 10.91
CA TYR A 505 14.80 -9.12 9.56
C TYR A 505 14.35 -10.59 9.47
N ARG A 506 14.38 -11.33 10.59
CA ARG A 506 13.99 -12.74 10.70
C ARG A 506 14.80 -13.66 9.78
N ASP A 507 16.07 -13.36 9.59
CA ASP A 507 17.01 -14.15 8.80
C ASP A 507 17.60 -15.28 9.67
N THR A 508 16.93 -16.43 9.68
CA THR A 508 17.33 -17.59 10.50
C THR A 508 18.71 -18.13 10.15
N ASP A 509 19.12 -18.03 8.88
CA ASP A 509 20.40 -18.53 8.40
C ASP A 509 21.54 -17.65 8.90
N LEU A 510 21.37 -16.33 8.83
CA LEU A 510 22.36 -15.37 9.32
C LEU A 510 22.45 -15.39 10.85
N VAL A 511 21.32 -15.54 11.55
CA VAL A 511 21.31 -15.76 13.00
C VAL A 511 22.15 -16.98 13.36
N SER A 512 21.91 -18.12 12.72
CA SER A 512 22.65 -19.36 12.99
C SER A 512 24.15 -19.17 12.73
N LYS A 513 24.54 -18.58 11.59
CA LYS A 513 25.94 -18.28 11.26
C LYS A 513 26.63 -17.39 12.29
N HIS A 514 25.91 -16.45 12.91
CA HIS A 514 26.47 -15.56 13.93
C HIS A 514 26.59 -16.25 15.30
N LEU A 515 25.66 -17.14 15.64
CA LEU A 515 25.72 -17.95 16.87
C LEU A 515 26.84 -19.00 16.79
N ASP A 516 26.99 -19.71 15.68
CA ASP A 516 28.05 -20.71 15.49
C ASP A 516 29.46 -20.08 15.59
N LYS A 517 29.62 -18.85 15.10
CA LYS A 517 30.89 -18.09 15.22
C LYS A 517 31.20 -17.62 16.64
N SER A 518 30.20 -17.58 17.52
CA SER A 518 30.40 -17.21 18.92
C SER A 518 30.89 -18.39 19.76
N GLU A 519 30.46 -19.62 19.47
CA GLU A 519 30.89 -20.84 20.17
C GLU A 519 32.37 -21.17 19.90
N VAL A 520 32.88 -20.96 18.68
CA VAL A 520 34.29 -21.23 18.34
C VAL A 520 35.26 -20.30 19.08
N LYS A 521 34.83 -19.11 19.52
CA LYS A 521 35.69 -18.16 20.25
C LYS A 521 35.78 -18.43 21.76
N ASP A 522 34.85 -19.20 22.31
CA ASP A 522 34.86 -19.57 23.73
C ASP A 522 35.63 -20.87 24.00
N GLU A 523 35.95 -21.67 22.98
CA GLU A 523 36.84 -22.84 23.09
C GLU A 523 38.35 -22.51 22.95
N GLU A 524 38.70 -21.29 22.53
CA GLU A 524 40.08 -20.81 22.40
C GLU A 524 40.55 -19.89 23.56
N LYS A 525 39.79 -19.82 24.66
CA LYS A 525 40.18 -19.16 25.92
C LYS A 525 40.24 -20.16 27.06
#